data_AF-A0A961RU80-F1
#
_entry.id   AF-A0A961RU80-F1
#
_cell.length_a   1.000
_cell.length_b   1.000
_cell.length_c   1.000
_cell.angle_alpha   90.00
_cell.angle_beta   90.00
_cell.angle_gamma   90.00
#
_symmetry.space_group_name_H-M   'P 1'
#
loop_
_entity.id
_entity.type
_entity.pdbx_description
1 polymer ?
#
loop_
_entity_poly.entity_id
_entity_poly.type
_entity_poly.pdbx_seq_one_letter_code
_entity_poly.pdbx_strand_id
1 'polypeptide(L)'
;LQDKGMVARAPGVGPKVAQRIVSELRDKAPAFSGAAAAEIGLQQEIGAGVASSAVSDAVSALTNLGYSAQQASAAVSKALPKAGEDADSAKLIRFGLKELAG
;
A
#
# COMPACT_ATOMS: atom_id res chain seq x y z
N LEU A 1 17.42 9.47 11.18
CA LEU A 1 17.87 9.19 9.80
C LEU A 1 17.98 10.51 9.03
N GLN A 2 19.18 11.10 8.95
CA GLN A 2 19.47 12.34 8.21
C GLN A 2 20.65 12.14 7.25
N ASP A 3 20.75 10.97 6.61
CA ASP A 3 21.93 10.54 5.86
C ASP A 3 22.08 11.20 4.48
N LYS A 4 22.20 12.54 4.47
CA LYS A 4 22.62 13.33 3.31
C LYS A 4 23.95 12.85 2.72
N GLY A 5 24.82 12.27 3.55
CA GLY A 5 26.08 11.67 3.13
C GLY A 5 25.88 10.43 2.27
N MET A 6 24.86 9.61 2.53
CA MET A 6 24.53 8.46 1.68
C MET A 6 23.94 8.92 0.34
N VAL A 7 23.05 9.91 0.36
CA VAL A 7 22.42 10.45 -0.86
C VAL A 7 23.45 11.17 -1.76
N ALA A 8 24.42 11.87 -1.17
CA ALA A 8 25.49 12.55 -1.91
C ALA A 8 26.53 11.62 -2.57
N ARG A 9 26.51 10.31 -2.28
CA ARG A 9 27.40 9.33 -2.95
C ARG A 9 26.94 8.97 -4.36
N ALA A 10 25.68 9.28 -4.70
CA ALA A 10 25.18 9.06 -6.05
C ALA A 10 25.92 9.98 -7.05
N PRO A 11 26.39 9.46 -8.21
CA PRO A 11 27.04 10.28 -9.23
C PRO A 11 26.17 11.49 -9.63
N GLY A 12 26.75 12.69 -9.59
CA GLY A 12 26.05 13.94 -9.91
C GLY A 12 25.23 14.56 -8.77
N VAL A 13 25.17 13.94 -7.58
CA VAL A 13 24.43 14.48 -6.42
C VAL A 13 25.38 15.20 -5.46
N GLY A 14 25.54 16.51 -5.64
CA GLY A 14 26.34 17.34 -4.72
C GLY A 14 25.64 17.64 -3.38
N PRO A 15 26.35 18.21 -2.38
CA PRO A 15 25.82 18.43 -1.03
C PRO A 15 24.50 19.22 -0.97
N LYS A 16 24.35 20.26 -1.80
CA LYS A 16 23.13 21.07 -1.88
C LYS A 16 21.94 20.28 -2.43
N VAL A 17 22.18 19.46 -3.46
CA VAL A 17 21.14 18.62 -4.07
C VAL A 17 20.75 17.50 -3.10
N ALA A 18 21.72 16.85 -2.46
CA ALA A 18 21.46 15.85 -1.42
C ALA A 18 20.61 16.41 -0.26
N GLN A 19 20.93 17.62 0.22
CA GLN A 19 20.16 18.26 1.29
C GLN A 19 18.72 18.58 0.86
N ARG A 20 18.53 19.07 -0.36
CA ARG A 20 17.20 19.32 -0.93
C ARG A 20 16.39 18.03 -1.04
N ILE A 21 16.98 16.97 -1.60
CA ILE A 21 16.33 15.66 -1.75
C ILE A 21 15.91 15.11 -0.37
N VAL A 22 16.80 15.11 0.62
CA VAL A 22 16.48 14.59 1.96
C VAL A 22 15.36 15.40 2.63
N SER A 23 15.33 16.71 2.43
CA SER A 23 14.30 17.58 3.01
C SER A 23 12.94 17.33 2.34
N GLU A 24 12.89 17.34 1.00
CA GLU A 24 11.65 17.08 0.26
C GLU A 24 11.10 15.67 0.52
N LEU A 25 11.97 14.66 0.59
CA LEU A 25 11.55 13.29 0.91
C LEU A 25 11.10 13.14 2.35
N ARG A 26 11.71 13.85 3.31
CA ARG A 26 11.21 13.85 4.69
C ARG A 26 9.78 14.36 4.76
N ASP A 27 9.50 15.45 4.05
CA ASP A 27 8.18 16.06 4.05
C ASP A 27 7.13 15.18 3.35
N LYS A 28 7.54 14.39 2.34
CA LYS A 28 6.67 13.47 1.60
C LYS A 28 6.58 12.05 2.17
N ALA A 29 7.57 11.60 2.92
CA ALA A 29 7.65 10.24 3.46
C ALA A 29 6.40 9.79 4.25
N PRO A 30 5.72 10.67 5.04
CA PRO A 30 4.50 10.27 5.72
C PRO A 30 3.41 9.74 4.78
N ALA A 31 3.34 10.23 3.54
CA ALA A 31 2.38 9.78 2.53
C ALA A 31 2.62 8.33 2.06
N PHE A 32 3.80 7.78 2.33
CA PHE A 32 4.20 6.42 1.97
C PHE A 32 4.40 5.53 3.21
N SER A 33 3.85 5.92 4.36
CA SER A 33 4.01 5.22 5.63
C SER A 33 2.70 4.60 6.13
N GLY A 34 2.79 3.65 7.05
CA GLY A 34 1.62 3.04 7.69
C GLY A 34 0.68 2.37 6.67
N ALA A 35 -0.60 2.74 6.69
CA ALA A 35 -1.63 2.15 5.84
C ALA A 35 -1.34 2.31 4.34
N ALA A 36 -0.75 3.44 3.91
CA ALA A 36 -0.39 3.65 2.51
C ALA A 36 0.71 2.68 2.05
N ALA A 37 1.68 2.38 2.92
CA ALA A 37 2.71 1.37 2.63
C ALA A 37 2.11 -0.04 2.53
N ALA A 38 1.16 -0.37 3.41
CA ALA A 38 0.47 -1.66 3.40
C ALA A 38 -0.39 -1.85 2.15
N GLU A 39 -1.06 -0.78 1.68
CA GLU A 39 -1.82 -0.80 0.43
C GLU A 39 -0.90 -1.01 -0.78
N ILE A 40 0.20 -0.26 -0.86
CA ILE A 40 1.20 -0.41 -1.94
C ILE A 40 1.78 -1.84 -1.95
N GLY A 41 2.14 -2.37 -0.78
CA GLY A 41 2.67 -3.73 -0.65
C GLY A 41 1.66 -4.77 -1.13
N LEU A 42 0.40 -4.66 -0.72
CA LEU A 42 -0.66 -5.56 -1.16
C LEU A 42 -0.87 -5.49 -2.69
N GLN A 43 -0.84 -4.28 -3.26
CA GLN A 43 -0.96 -4.09 -4.71
C GLN A 43 0.17 -4.80 -5.46
N GLN A 44 1.40 -4.74 -4.93
CA GLN A 44 2.55 -5.42 -5.50
C GLN A 44 2.41 -6.94 -5.40
N GLU A 45 1.95 -7.47 -4.27
CA GLU A 45 1.73 -8.90 -4.08
C GLU A 45 0.66 -9.44 -5.04
N ILE A 46 -0.44 -8.70 -5.23
CA ILE A 46 -1.49 -9.05 -6.19
C ILE A 46 -0.92 -9.04 -7.62
N GLY A 47 -0.21 -7.98 -8.00
CA GLY A 47 0.37 -7.85 -9.34
C GLY A 47 1.45 -8.90 -9.63
N ALA A 48 2.18 -9.35 -8.60
CA ALA A 48 3.17 -10.41 -8.68
C ALA A 48 2.56 -11.83 -8.56
N GLY A 49 1.25 -11.94 -8.29
CA GLY A 49 0.56 -13.23 -8.12
C GLY A 49 0.98 -14.01 -6.87
N VAL A 50 1.50 -13.33 -5.85
CA VAL A 50 1.96 -13.93 -4.58
C VAL A 50 1.06 -13.59 -3.40
N ALA A 51 0.06 -12.74 -3.60
CA ALA A 51 -0.98 -12.48 -2.60
C ALA A 51 -1.73 -13.78 -2.26
N SER A 52 -2.24 -13.88 -1.03
CA SER A 52 -3.07 -15.02 -0.64
C SER A 52 -4.30 -15.17 -1.56
N SER A 53 -4.78 -16.40 -1.72
CA SER A 53 -6.01 -16.66 -2.50
C SER A 53 -7.19 -15.89 -1.93
N ALA A 54 -7.32 -15.80 -0.60
CA ALA A 54 -8.39 -15.07 0.06
C ALA A 54 -8.41 -13.57 -0.31
N VAL A 55 -7.24 -12.94 -0.36
CA VAL A 55 -7.09 -11.55 -0.82
C VAL A 55 -7.45 -11.42 -2.29
N SER A 56 -6.89 -12.28 -3.13
CA SER A 56 -7.08 -12.22 -4.58
C SER A 56 -8.55 -12.40 -4.97
N ASP A 57 -9.23 -13.33 -4.30
CA ASP A 57 -10.66 -13.58 -4.47
C ASP A 57 -11.50 -12.39 -4.01
N ALA A 58 -11.17 -11.79 -2.87
CA ALA A 58 -11.88 -10.64 -2.34
C ALA A 58 -11.75 -9.41 -3.26
N VAL A 59 -10.54 -9.13 -3.75
CA VAL A 59 -10.31 -8.04 -4.72
C VAL A 59 -11.10 -8.30 -6.00
N SER A 60 -11.05 -9.52 -6.54
CA SER A 60 -11.77 -9.90 -7.76
C SER A 60 -13.29 -9.77 -7.59
N ALA A 61 -13.83 -10.18 -6.44
CA ALA A 61 -15.24 -10.05 -6.11
C ALA A 61 -15.68 -8.58 -6.05
N LEU A 62 -14.90 -7.72 -5.39
CA LEU A 62 -15.20 -6.29 -5.32
C LEU A 62 -15.12 -5.61 -6.71
N THR A 63 -14.15 -5.99 -7.55
CA THR A 63 -14.09 -5.47 -8.92
C THR A 63 -15.28 -5.92 -9.76
N ASN A 64 -15.75 -7.16 -9.59
CA ASN A 64 -16.94 -7.66 -10.29
C ASN A 64 -18.23 -6.97 -9.82
N LEU A 65 -18.25 -6.40 -8.62
CA LEU A 65 -19.33 -5.55 -8.12
C LEU A 65 -19.28 -4.11 -8.66
N GLY A 66 -18.24 -3.76 -9.45
CA GLY A 66 -18.12 -2.49 -10.13
C GLY A 66 -17.15 -1.49 -9.50
N TYR A 67 -16.42 -1.86 -8.44
CA TYR A 67 -15.37 -1.02 -7.89
C TYR A 67 -14.10 -1.08 -8.75
N SER A 68 -13.34 0.01 -8.81
CA SER A 68 -12.06 -0.03 -9.52
C SER A 68 -11.07 -0.97 -8.82
N ALA A 69 -10.11 -1.52 -9.55
CA ALA A 69 -9.08 -2.38 -8.97
C ALA A 69 -8.33 -1.70 -7.81
N GLN A 70 -8.12 -0.39 -7.90
CA GLN A 70 -7.50 0.41 -6.84
C GLN A 70 -8.40 0.58 -5.61
N GLN A 71 -9.70 0.83 -5.81
CA GLN A 71 -10.65 0.92 -4.69
C GLN A 71 -10.80 -0.44 -3.98
N ALA A 72 -10.90 -1.52 -4.75
CA ALA A 72 -11.05 -2.87 -4.23
C ALA A 72 -9.85 -3.28 -3.38
N SER A 73 -8.63 -3.10 -3.88
CA SER A 73 -7.42 -3.46 -3.15
C SER A 73 -7.18 -2.59 -1.91
N ALA A 74 -7.45 -1.28 -1.99
CA ALA A 74 -7.37 -0.37 -0.84
C ALA A 74 -8.33 -0.79 0.28
N ALA A 75 -9.56 -1.15 -0.08
CA ALA A 75 -10.56 -1.64 0.87
C ALA A 75 -10.14 -2.96 1.52
N VAL A 76 -9.60 -3.90 0.73
CA VAL A 76 -9.11 -5.20 1.24
C VAL A 76 -7.90 -5.01 2.15
N SER A 77 -6.97 -4.09 1.82
CA SER A 77 -5.83 -3.76 2.67
C SER A 77 -6.26 -3.23 4.05
N LYS A 78 -7.27 -2.34 4.09
CA LYS A 78 -7.86 -1.84 5.33
C LYS A 78 -8.67 -2.90 6.10
N ALA A 79 -9.24 -3.87 5.39
CA ALA A 79 -10.01 -4.97 5.97
C ALA A 79 -9.12 -6.05 6.59
N LEU A 80 -7.94 -6.32 6.03
CA LEU A 80 -7.00 -7.36 6.46
C LEU A 80 -6.74 -7.36 7.99
N PRO A 81 -6.34 -6.24 8.62
CA PRO A 81 -6.09 -6.22 10.07
C PRO A 81 -7.36 -6.40 10.91
N LYS A 82 -8.55 -6.13 10.34
CA LYS A 82 -9.85 -6.32 11.02
C LYS A 82 -10.35 -7.77 10.92
N ALA A 83 -9.91 -8.50 9.90
CA ALA A 83 -10.33 -9.86 9.63
C ALA A 83 -9.57 -10.91 10.47
N GLY A 84 -8.38 -10.57 11.00
CA GLY A 84 -7.57 -11.45 11.85
C GLY A 84 -6.79 -12.51 11.09
N GLU A 85 -6.14 -13.44 11.82
CA GLU A 85 -5.29 -14.48 11.22
C GLU A 85 -6.06 -15.48 10.35
N ASP A 86 -7.36 -15.69 10.62
CA ASP A 86 -8.25 -16.57 9.84
C ASP A 86 -9.15 -15.78 8.86
N ALA A 87 -8.56 -14.79 8.19
CA ALA A 87 -9.24 -13.99 7.19
C ALA A 87 -9.54 -14.82 5.93
N ASP A 88 -10.78 -15.29 5.82
CA ASP A 88 -11.30 -15.88 4.57
C ASP A 88 -11.79 -14.80 3.60
N SER A 89 -11.96 -15.17 2.32
CA SER A 89 -12.40 -14.25 1.26
C SER A 89 -13.74 -13.59 1.61
N ALA A 90 -14.68 -14.33 2.22
CA ALA A 90 -16.02 -13.82 2.52
C ALA A 90 -15.98 -12.72 3.61
N LYS A 91 -15.18 -12.89 4.66
CA LYS A 91 -14.94 -11.87 5.69
C LYS A 91 -14.29 -10.63 5.07
N LEU A 92 -13.26 -10.82 4.23
CA LEU A 92 -12.58 -9.72 3.55
C LEU A 92 -13.50 -8.92 2.63
N ILE A 93 -14.39 -9.59 1.88
CA ILE A 93 -15.39 -8.92 1.05
C ILE A 93 -16.34 -8.08 1.91
N ARG A 94 -16.86 -8.64 3.01
CA ARG A 94 -17.78 -7.91 3.91
C ARG A 94 -17.13 -6.69 4.53
N PHE A 95 -15.92 -6.85 5.07
CA PHE A 95 -15.19 -5.71 5.64
C PHE A 95 -14.81 -4.71 4.57
N GLY A 96 -14.35 -5.15 3.39
CA GLY A 96 -14.02 -4.28 2.27
C GLY A 96 -15.22 -3.44 1.81
N LEU A 97 -16.41 -4.03 1.68
CA LEU A 97 -17.63 -3.27 1.39
C LEU A 97 -17.96 -2.24 2.48
N LYS A 98 -17.73 -2.59 3.75
CA LYS A 98 -17.90 -1.64 4.86
C LYS A 98 -16.91 -0.46 4.75
N GLU A 99 -15.68 -0.70 4.34
CA GLU A 99 -14.68 0.36 4.10
C GLU A 99 -15.00 1.24 2.89
N LEU A 100 -15.73 0.71 1.90
CA LEU A 100 -16.11 1.45 0.69
C LEU A 100 -17.37 2.29 0.87
N ALA A 101 -18.23 1.92 1.83
CA ALA A 101 -19.47 2.61 2.14
C ALA A 101 -19.33 3.73 3.18
N GLY A 102 -18.20 3.81 3.87
CA GLY A 102 -17.88 4.82 4.89
C GLY A 102 -16.83 5.81 4.41
#